data_AF-A0A073IJG4-F1
#
_entry.id   AF-A0A073IJG4-F1
#
_cell.length_a   1.000
_cell.length_b   1.000
_cell.length_c   1.000
_cell.angle_alpha   90.00
_cell.angle_beta   90.00
_cell.angle_gamma   90.00
#
_symmetry.space_group_name_H-M   'P 1'
#
loop_
_entity.id
_entity.type
_entity.pdbx_description
1 polymer ?
#
loop_
_entity_poly.entity_id
_entity_poly.type
_entity_poly.pdbx_seq_one_letter_code
_entity_poly.pdbx_strand_id
1 'polypeptide(L)'
;MKHMRFPLFVTVMVILSGPAHAADCYADYKAKQDNPLRLHYGVAKVSGQCTKAAAKAELKNRLGANGWKLLNVVSVFGPEGLAQRKKSAGSNFLRF
;
A
#
# COMPACT_ATOMS: atom_id res chain seq x y z
N MET A 1 67.54 -0.69 12.45
CA MET A 1 66.98 0.41 13.25
C MET A 1 65.67 0.86 12.62
N LYS A 2 64.61 0.90 13.43
CA LYS A 2 63.32 1.60 13.24
C LYS A 2 62.42 1.19 12.07
N HIS A 3 61.50 0.29 12.43
CA HIS A 3 60.19 0.11 11.82
C HIS A 3 59.42 1.42 11.82
N MET A 4 59.11 1.96 10.63
CA MET A 4 58.20 3.10 10.48
C MET A 4 56.80 2.56 10.18
N ARG A 5 55.97 2.50 11.22
CA ARG A 5 54.54 2.17 11.17
C ARG A 5 53.75 3.47 10.95
N PHE A 6 52.95 3.60 9.90
CA PHE A 6 51.95 4.68 9.74
C PHE A 6 50.79 4.15 8.84
N PRO A 7 49.55 4.65 8.95
CA PRO A 7 48.47 4.04 9.71
C PRO A 7 47.35 3.51 8.81
N LEU A 8 46.61 2.54 9.34
CA LEU A 8 45.39 1.95 8.78
C LEU A 8 44.25 3.00 8.80
N PHE A 9 43.97 3.65 7.67
CA PHE A 9 42.74 4.44 7.50
C PHE A 9 41.58 3.48 7.20
N VAL A 10 40.79 3.14 8.22
CA VAL A 10 39.51 2.44 8.05
C VAL A 10 38.40 3.47 7.88
N THR A 11 38.02 3.75 6.64
CA THR A 11 36.83 4.54 6.32
C THR A 11 35.60 3.69 6.58
N VAL A 12 34.98 3.82 7.76
CA VAL A 12 33.69 3.19 8.06
C VAL A 12 32.60 3.98 7.34
N MET A 13 32.18 3.49 6.17
CA MET A 13 31.02 4.01 5.46
C MET A 13 29.77 3.41 6.11
N VAL A 14 29.15 4.17 7.03
CA VAL A 14 27.88 3.79 7.63
C VAL A 14 26.79 4.01 6.58
N ILE A 15 26.36 2.93 5.94
CA ILE A 15 25.19 2.94 5.06
C ILE A 15 23.97 2.97 5.99
N LEU A 16 23.43 4.16 6.23
CA LEU A 16 22.14 4.33 6.91
C LEU A 16 21.04 3.86 5.94
N SER A 17 20.80 2.56 5.86
CA SER A 17 19.57 2.02 5.30
C SER A 17 18.44 2.31 6.29
N GLY A 18 17.98 3.56 6.30
CA GLY A 18 16.81 3.97 7.07
C GLY A 18 15.58 3.17 6.64
N PRO A 19 14.62 2.92 7.55
CA PRO A 19 13.38 2.29 7.18
C PRO A 19 12.73 3.19 6.13
N ALA A 20 12.48 2.65 4.94
CA ALA A 20 11.54 3.25 4.01
C ALA A 20 10.20 3.27 4.75
N HIS A 21 9.89 4.38 5.41
CA HIS A 21 8.53 4.68 5.83
C HIS A 21 7.73 4.67 4.54
N ALA A 22 7.13 3.52 4.23
CA ALA A 22 6.26 3.39 3.09
C ALA A 22 5.17 4.43 3.31
N ALA A 23 5.17 5.46 2.46
CA ALA A 23 4.12 6.46 2.46
C ALA A 23 2.78 5.71 2.49
N ASP A 24 1.86 6.18 3.32
CA ASP A 24 0.52 5.58 3.45
C ASP A 24 -0.09 5.38 2.06
N CYS A 25 -0.29 4.12 1.67
CA CYS A 25 -0.76 3.76 0.35
C CYS A 25 -2.24 3.40 0.37
N TYR A 26 -2.98 3.93 -0.59
CA TYR A 26 -4.40 3.70 -0.73
C TYR A 26 -4.72 3.19 -2.13
N ALA A 27 -5.75 2.37 -2.22
CA ALA A 27 -6.29 1.93 -3.50
C ALA A 27 -7.79 2.15 -3.52
N ASP A 28 -8.27 2.63 -4.66
CA ASP A 28 -9.69 2.62 -4.95
C ASP A 28 -10.04 1.46 -5.87
N TYR A 29 -11.21 0.89 -5.61
CA TYR A 29 -11.59 -0.37 -6.22
C TYR A 29 -13.08 -0.44 -6.46
N LYS A 30 -13.46 -1.40 -7.31
CA LYS A 30 -14.83 -1.82 -7.54
C LYS A 30 -14.98 -3.26 -7.11
N ALA A 31 -16.06 -3.57 -6.40
CA ALA A 31 -16.38 -4.92 -5.97
C ALA A 31 -17.87 -5.22 -6.13
N LYS A 32 -18.21 -6.50 -6.15
CA LYS A 32 -19.58 -6.98 -6.24
C LYS A 32 -19.90 -8.06 -5.21
N GLN A 33 -21.14 -8.11 -4.77
CA GLN A 33 -21.74 -9.26 -4.10
C GLN A 33 -22.72 -9.87 -5.09
N ASP A 34 -22.78 -11.20 -5.14
CA ASP A 34 -23.76 -11.93 -5.93
C ASP A 34 -24.89 -12.41 -4.99
N ASN A 35 -26.13 -12.42 -5.46
CA ASN A 35 -27.33 -12.95 -4.76
C ASN A 35 -27.62 -12.38 -3.34
N PRO A 36 -28.18 -11.15 -3.19
CA PRO A 36 -28.60 -10.22 -4.25
C PRO A 36 -27.39 -9.51 -4.88
N LEU A 37 -27.52 -9.13 -6.16
CA LEU A 37 -26.46 -8.39 -6.85
C LEU A 37 -26.30 -7.01 -6.22
N ARG A 38 -25.12 -6.74 -5.66
CA ARG A 38 -24.74 -5.42 -5.15
C ARG A 38 -23.41 -5.02 -5.75
N LEU A 39 -23.29 -3.76 -6.15
CA LEU A 39 -22.05 -3.17 -6.64
C LEU A 39 -21.65 -2.05 -5.69
N HIS A 40 -20.35 -1.90 -5.44
CA HIS A 40 -19.86 -0.71 -4.78
C HIS A 40 -18.45 -0.32 -5.22
N TYR A 41 -18.20 0.97 -5.07
CA TYR A 41 -16.89 1.57 -5.11
C TYR A 41 -16.40 1.76 -3.67
N GLY A 42 -15.12 1.51 -3.43
CA GLY A 42 -14.52 1.67 -2.12
C GLY A 42 -13.10 2.20 -2.22
N VAL A 43 -12.60 2.70 -1.09
CA VAL A 43 -11.20 3.10 -0.91
C VAL A 43 -10.69 2.33 0.28
N ALA A 44 -9.50 1.75 0.18
CA ALA A 44 -8.89 0.99 1.27
C ALA A 44 -7.42 1.37 1.39
N LYS A 45 -6.93 1.38 2.64
CA LYS A 45 -5.49 1.41 2.90
C LYS A 45 -4.90 0.05 2.53
N VAL A 46 -3.80 0.05 1.80
CA VAL A 46 -3.10 -1.14 1.32
C VAL A 46 -1.74 -1.19 2.00
N SER A 47 -1.37 -2.39 2.42
CA SER A 47 -0.09 -2.67 3.07
C SER A 47 0.97 -3.05 2.02
N GLY A 48 2.23 -2.74 2.30
CA GLY A 48 3.34 -3.09 1.42
C GLY A 48 3.52 -2.13 0.25
N GLN A 49 3.92 -2.67 -0.91
CA GLN A 49 4.26 -1.83 -2.06
C GLN A 49 3.03 -1.13 -2.64
N CYS A 50 3.18 0.15 -2.98
CA CYS A 50 2.10 0.96 -3.54
C CYS A 50 1.87 0.67 -5.03
N THR A 51 1.47 -0.56 -5.33
CA THR A 51 1.21 -1.05 -6.70
C THR A 51 -0.17 -1.67 -6.81
N LYS A 52 -0.74 -1.64 -8.03
CA LYS A 52 -2.02 -2.29 -8.32
C LYS A 52 -2.00 -3.80 -8.04
N ALA A 53 -0.85 -4.45 -8.25
CA ALA A 53 -0.71 -5.88 -8.02
C ALA A 53 -0.81 -6.24 -6.53
N ALA A 54 -0.07 -5.53 -5.67
CA ALA A 54 -0.14 -5.69 -4.23
C ALA A 54 -1.55 -5.38 -3.70
N ALA A 55 -2.12 -4.25 -4.11
CA ALA A 55 -3.49 -3.86 -3.75
C ALA A 55 -4.51 -4.93 -4.17
N LYS A 56 -4.40 -5.49 -5.37
CA LYS A 56 -5.31 -6.53 -5.86
C LYS A 56 -5.23 -7.81 -5.02
N ALA A 57 -4.02 -8.25 -4.68
CA ALA A 57 -3.81 -9.45 -3.88
C ALA A 57 -4.43 -9.30 -2.47
N GLU A 58 -4.14 -8.17 -1.82
CA GLU A 58 -4.65 -7.89 -0.48
C GLU A 58 -6.17 -7.69 -0.46
N LEU A 59 -6.70 -6.85 -1.36
CA LEU A 59 -8.12 -6.54 -1.39
C LEU A 59 -8.96 -7.75 -1.80
N LYS A 60 -8.46 -8.63 -2.67
CA LYS A 60 -9.19 -9.85 -3.03
C LYS A 60 -9.48 -10.70 -1.80
N ASN A 61 -8.51 -10.84 -0.90
CA ASN A 61 -8.66 -11.64 0.31
C ASN A 61 -9.58 -10.94 1.33
N ARG A 62 -9.35 -9.65 1.62
CA ARG A 62 -10.13 -8.85 2.59
C ARG A 62 -11.60 -8.72 2.19
N LEU A 63 -11.87 -8.42 0.92
CA LEU A 63 -13.23 -8.32 0.38
C LEU A 63 -13.89 -9.69 0.35
N GLY A 64 -13.16 -10.73 -0.07
CA GLY A 64 -13.67 -12.10 -0.14
C GLY A 64 -14.15 -12.62 1.22
N ALA A 65 -13.41 -12.32 2.29
CA ALA A 65 -13.81 -12.65 3.66
C ALA A 65 -15.15 -12.01 4.09
N ASN A 66 -15.58 -10.95 3.40
CA ASN A 66 -16.83 -10.24 3.64
C ASN A 66 -17.88 -10.50 2.54
N GLY A 67 -17.71 -11.55 1.74
CA GLY A 67 -18.62 -11.93 0.66
C GLY A 67 -18.52 -11.05 -0.59
N TRP A 68 -17.57 -10.10 -0.65
CA TRP A 68 -17.37 -9.23 -1.80
C TRP A 68 -16.32 -9.82 -2.75
N LYS A 69 -16.66 -9.89 -4.04
CA LYS A 69 -15.75 -10.22 -5.12
C LYS A 69 -15.14 -8.95 -5.70
N LEU A 70 -13.82 -8.80 -5.56
CA LEU A 70 -13.06 -7.72 -6.21
C LEU A 70 -13.21 -7.82 -7.74
N LEU A 71 -13.66 -6.73 -8.37
CA LEU A 71 -13.77 -6.63 -9.82
C LEU A 71 -12.54 -5.95 -10.43
N ASN A 72 -12.14 -4.81 -9.87
CA ASN A 72 -11.04 -4.03 -10.38
C ASN A 72 -10.41 -3.14 -9.31
N VAL A 73 -9.09 -2.94 -9.41
CA VAL A 73 -8.36 -1.86 -8.73
C VAL A 73 -8.23 -0.70 -9.71
N VAL A 74 -8.93 0.40 -9.45
CA VAL A 74 -9.03 1.55 -10.35
C VAL A 74 -7.70 2.29 -10.38
N SER A 75 -7.21 2.70 -9.21
CA SER A 75 -5.94 3.39 -9.01
C SER A 75 -5.34 3.04 -7.66
N VAL A 76 -4.06 3.38 -7.51
CA VAL A 76 -3.31 3.33 -6.26
C VAL A 76 -2.66 4.69 -6.10
N PHE A 77 -2.73 5.28 -4.91
CA PHE A 77 -2.41 6.69 -4.65
C PHE A 77 -1.97 6.91 -3.20
N GLY A 78 -1.34 8.05 -2.93
CA GLY A 78 -0.93 8.46 -1.59
C GLY A 78 -2.04 9.20 -0.83
N PRO A 79 -1.75 9.69 0.40
CA PRO A 79 -2.73 10.36 1.25
C PRO A 79 -3.40 11.58 0.60
N GLU A 80 -2.70 12.27 -0.30
CA GLU A 80 -3.19 13.42 -1.07
C GLU A 80 -4.40 13.07 -1.95
N GLY A 81 -4.52 11.81 -2.36
CA GLY A 81 -5.62 11.31 -3.20
C GLY A 81 -6.89 10.97 -2.43
N LEU A 82 -6.86 11.02 -1.10
CA LEU A 82 -7.88 10.41 -0.24
C LEU A 82 -9.16 11.25 -0.14
N ALA A 83 -9.02 12.56 0.12
CA ALA A 83 -10.14 13.46 0.37
C ALA A 83 -11.13 13.50 -0.80
N GLN A 84 -10.62 13.59 -2.02
CA GLN A 84 -11.40 13.62 -3.27
C GLN A 84 -12.25 12.35 -3.51
N ARG A 85 -11.88 11.20 -2.93
CA ARG A 85 -12.59 9.92 -3.11
C ARG A 85 -13.56 9.57 -1.98
N LYS A 86 -13.52 10.32 -0.87
CA LYS A 86 -14.34 10.06 0.31
C LYS A 86 -15.84 10.04 0.01
N LYS A 87 -16.32 11.04 -0.71
CA LYS A 87 -17.74 11.14 -1.08
C LYS A 87 -18.18 9.99 -1.98
N SER A 88 -17.35 9.62 -2.95
CA SER A 88 -17.64 8.53 -3.91
C SER A 88 -17.65 7.16 -3.25
N ALA A 89 -16.76 6.92 -2.28
CA ALA A 89 -16.68 5.65 -1.54
C ALA A 89 -17.78 5.50 -0.47
N GLY A 90 -18.29 6.62 0.05
CA GLY A 90 -19.38 6.62 1.03
C GLY A 90 -19.08 5.71 2.23
N SER A 91 -19.97 4.78 2.53
CA SER A 91 -19.83 3.82 3.63
C SER A 91 -18.71 2.79 3.47
N ASN A 92 -18.07 2.73 2.29
CA ASN A 92 -16.96 1.83 1.99
C ASN A 92 -15.60 2.56 1.98
N PHE A 93 -15.57 3.81 2.44
CA PHE A 93 -14.34 4.57 2.60
C PHE A 93 -13.54 4.04 3.80
N LEU A 94 -12.36 3.50 3.53
CA LEU A 94 -11.43 2.89 4.49
C LEU A 94 -12.03 1.78 5.36
N ARG A 95 -13.13 1.17 4.90
CA ARG A 95 -13.86 0.15 5.66
C ARG A 95 -13.22 -1.23 5.55
N PHE A 96 -12.85 -1.59 4.32
CA PHE A 96 -12.33 -2.91 4.00
C PHE A 96 -10.84 -2.89 3.98
#